data_AF-A0AAV5JNN5-F1
#
_entry.id   AF-A0AAV5JNN5-F1
#
_cell.length_a   1.000
_cell.length_b   1.000
_cell.length_c   1.000
_cell.angle_alpha   90.00
_cell.angle_beta   90.00
_cell.angle_gamma   90.00
#
_symmetry.space_group_name_H-M   'P 1'
#
loop_
_entity.id
_entity.type
_entity.pdbx_description
1 polymer ?
#
loop_
_entity_poly.entity_id
_entity_poly.type
_entity_poly.pdbx_seq_one_letter_code
_entity_poly.pdbx_strand_id
1 'polypeptide(L)'
;MAYNWYGADIEQLSLEAKRRWLSQAEICEILRNNETLQISSEPSNKPPSGSLFLFDRNVTRYFRKDGHNWQRKENGKLAKEGHKKLKAGSIDVLHCYYALGEENKKFQRRCYSMLQKDFSHIVLVHYLVTVRVYDLSYHFFFFFPFLSAIF
;
A
#
# COMPACT_ATOMS: atom_id res chain seq x y z
N MET A 1 22.53 10.73 15.49
CA MET A 1 22.77 10.25 14.11
C MET A 1 21.58 10.71 13.27
N ALA A 2 21.72 11.85 12.59
CA ALA A 2 20.71 12.33 11.66
C ALA A 2 20.89 11.54 10.37
N TYR A 3 19.97 10.63 10.07
CA TYR A 3 19.93 9.99 8.76
C TYR A 3 19.57 11.07 7.74
N ASN A 4 20.40 11.25 6.71
CA ASN A 4 20.14 12.16 5.61
C ASN A 4 18.94 11.61 4.81
N TRP A 5 17.73 12.08 5.12
CA TRP A 5 16.51 11.80 4.38
C TRP A 5 16.28 12.87 3.30
N TYR A 6 17.26 13.05 2.42
CA TYR A 6 17.11 13.91 1.25
C TYR A 6 17.18 13.05 -0.01
N GLY A 7 16.01 12.70 -0.54
CA GLY A 7 15.84 12.17 -1.89
C GLY A 7 15.97 10.66 -1.97
N ALA A 8 14.90 9.94 -1.61
CA ALA A 8 14.72 8.63 -2.22
C ALA A 8 14.44 8.87 -3.71
N ASP A 9 15.34 8.42 -4.58
CA ASP A 9 15.14 8.47 -6.02
C ASP A 9 13.80 7.81 -6.37
N ILE A 10 12.94 8.52 -7.10
CA ILE A 10 11.62 8.02 -7.51
C ILE A 10 11.76 6.72 -8.30
N GLU A 11 12.85 6.53 -9.05
CA GLU A 11 13.14 5.28 -9.73
C GLU A 11 13.39 4.14 -8.74
N GLN A 12 14.16 4.41 -7.68
CA GLN A 12 14.40 3.46 -6.60
C GLN A 12 13.10 3.13 -5.85
N LEU A 13 12.26 4.11 -5.56
CA LEU A 13 10.95 3.88 -4.93
C LEU A 13 10.04 3.05 -5.82
N SER A 14 10.06 3.28 -7.13
CA SER A 14 9.32 2.47 -8.10
C SER A 14 9.81 1.02 -8.12
N LEU A 15 11.12 0.79 -8.00
CA LEU A 15 11.69 -0.55 -7.89
C LEU A 15 11.31 -1.24 -6.58
N GLU A 16 11.38 -0.53 -5.46
CA GLU A 16 11.01 -1.04 -4.13
C GLU A 16 9.51 -1.37 -4.05
N ALA A 17 8.68 -0.56 -4.69
CA ALA A 17 7.23 -0.77 -4.77
C ALA A 17 6.87 -2.08 -5.48
N LYS A 18 7.75 -2.65 -6.31
CA LYS A 18 7.55 -3.99 -6.90
C LYS A 18 7.66 -5.12 -5.88
N ARG A 19 8.34 -4.90 -4.76
CA ARG A 19 8.75 -5.94 -3.80
C ARG A 19 8.07 -5.82 -2.44
N ARG A 20 7.78 -4.59 -2.01
CA ARG A 20 7.20 -4.31 -0.69
C ARG A 20 6.25 -3.13 -0.73
N TRP A 21 5.46 -2.98 0.33
CA TRP A 21 4.77 -1.73 0.60
C TRP A 21 5.78 -0.64 0.94
N LEU A 22 5.60 0.55 0.37
CA LEU A 22 6.37 1.72 0.76
C LEU A 22 6.04 2.13 2.20
N SER A 23 7.03 2.65 2.90
CA SER A 23 6.90 3.20 4.25
C SER A 23 6.11 4.50 4.22
N GLN A 24 5.61 4.91 5.38
CA GLN A 24 4.85 6.15 5.54
C GLN A 24 5.67 7.38 5.14
N ALA A 25 6.97 7.38 5.40
CA ALA A 25 7.87 8.47 5.02
C ALA A 25 8.00 8.58 3.49
N GLU A 26 8.28 7.47 2.81
CA GLU A 26 8.38 7.39 1.34
C GLU A 26 7.07 7.81 0.67
N ILE A 27 5.92 7.37 1.19
CA ILE A 27 4.59 7.76 0.68
C ILE A 27 4.37 9.27 0.84
N CYS A 28 4.71 9.84 1.99
CA CYS A 28 4.59 11.28 2.21
C CYS A 28 5.50 12.08 1.27
N GLU A 29 6.71 11.60 0.97
CA GLU A 29 7.64 12.23 0.03
C GLU A 29 7.05 12.24 -1.40
N ILE A 30 6.53 11.10 -1.87
CA ILE A 30 5.86 10.99 -3.17
C ILE A 30 4.67 11.96 -3.27
N LEU A 31 3.81 12.00 -2.24
CA LEU A 31 2.61 12.85 -2.27
C LEU A 31 2.93 14.35 -2.24
N ARG A 32 4.00 14.76 -1.55
CA ARG A 32 4.44 16.17 -1.52
C ARG A 32 5.10 16.60 -2.83
N ASN A 33 5.86 15.71 -3.46
CA ASN A 33 6.52 15.96 -4.75
C ASN A 33 5.60 15.71 -5.95
N ASN A 34 4.28 15.88 -5.78
CA ASN A 34 3.30 15.57 -6.83
C ASN A 34 3.45 16.42 -8.10
N GLU A 35 3.95 17.65 -7.98
CA GLU A 35 4.17 18.57 -9.11
C GLU A 35 5.29 18.10 -10.05
N THR A 36 6.25 17.33 -9.54
CA THR A 36 7.36 16.79 -10.33
C THR A 36 7.06 15.38 -10.86
N LEU A 37 5.90 14.82 -10.51
CA LEU A 37 5.51 13.46 -10.84
C LEU A 37 4.34 13.46 -11.83
N GLN A 38 4.31 12.42 -12.68
CA GLN A 38 3.23 12.28 -13.63
C GLN A 38 1.91 11.90 -12.93
N ILE A 39 0.91 12.77 -13.02
CA ILE A 39 -0.45 12.49 -12.58
C ILE A 39 -1.18 11.73 -13.70
N SER A 40 -1.78 10.60 -13.35
CA SER A 40 -2.57 9.78 -14.26
C SER A 40 -3.97 10.37 -14.46
N SER A 41 -4.38 10.54 -15.71
CA SER A 41 -5.70 11.07 -16.08
C SER A 41 -6.82 10.03 -16.02
N GLU A 42 -6.48 8.74 -16.05
CA GLU A 42 -7.43 7.63 -16.06
C GLU A 42 -6.89 6.40 -15.32
N PRO A 43 -7.77 5.57 -14.73
CA PRO A 43 -7.34 4.32 -14.12
C PRO A 43 -6.86 3.32 -15.18
N SER A 44 -5.71 2.69 -14.94
CA SER A 44 -5.24 1.58 -15.77
C SER A 44 -6.09 0.32 -15.52
N ASN A 45 -6.34 -0.46 -16.57
CA ASN A 45 -7.15 -1.68 -16.50
C ASN A 45 -6.31 -2.88 -16.03
N LYS A 46 -6.71 -3.47 -14.90
CA LYS A 46 -6.05 -4.57 -14.19
C LYS A 46 -4.54 -4.36 -13.99
N PRO A 47 -4.12 -3.30 -13.26
CA PRO A 47 -2.70 -3.07 -13.05
C PRO A 47 -2.02 -4.25 -12.34
N PRO A 48 -0.80 -4.65 -12.76
CA PRO A 48 -0.10 -5.77 -12.15
C PRO A 48 0.45 -5.42 -10.75
N SER A 49 0.93 -6.44 -10.05
CA SER A 49 1.68 -6.25 -8.80
C SER A 49 2.89 -5.36 -9.02
N GLY A 50 3.11 -4.44 -8.10
CA GLY A 50 4.22 -3.50 -8.13
C GLY A 50 3.91 -2.17 -8.79
N SER A 51 2.74 -2.00 -9.40
CA SER A 51 2.37 -0.75 -10.04
C SER A 51 2.04 0.35 -9.03
N LEU A 52 2.49 1.57 -9.33
CA LEU A 52 2.18 2.81 -8.63
C LEU A 52 1.52 3.80 -9.59
N PHE A 53 0.52 4.51 -9.10
CA PHE A 53 -0.13 5.58 -9.85
C PHE A 53 -0.46 6.75 -8.93
N LEU A 54 -0.24 7.96 -9.43
CA LEU A 54 -0.65 9.19 -8.75
C LEU A 54 -1.89 9.76 -9.44
N PHE A 55 -2.89 10.14 -8.66
CA PHE A 55 -4.12 10.74 -9.18
C PHE A 55 -4.45 12.01 -8.42
N ASP A 56 -4.93 13.03 -9.13
CA ASP A 56 -5.77 14.05 -8.51
C ASP A 56 -7.20 13.53 -8.47
N ARG A 57 -7.73 13.26 -7.27
CA ARG A 57 -9.07 12.71 -7.09
C ARG A 57 -10.20 13.68 -7.45
N ASN A 58 -9.91 14.97 -7.55
CA ASN A 58 -10.89 15.97 -7.98
C ASN A 58 -11.15 15.89 -9.48
N VAL A 59 -10.10 15.56 -10.25
CA VAL A 59 -10.12 15.35 -11.70
C VAL A 59 -10.53 13.90 -12.01
N THR A 60 -9.77 12.93 -11.51
CA THR A 60 -9.96 11.50 -11.79
C THR A 60 -10.80 10.83 -10.71
N ARG A 61 -12.06 11.25 -10.55
CA ARG A 61 -12.96 10.78 -9.46
C ARG A 61 -13.12 9.26 -9.39
N TYR A 62 -13.02 8.59 -10.53
CA TYR A 62 -13.22 7.14 -10.66
C TYR A 62 -11.92 6.34 -10.75
N PHE A 63 -10.81 6.84 -10.21
CA PHE A 63 -9.50 6.14 -10.20
C PHE A 63 -9.53 4.71 -9.62
N ARG A 64 -10.58 4.34 -8.88
CA ARG A 64 -10.79 2.97 -8.37
C ARG A 64 -11.40 2.00 -9.37
N LYS A 65 -11.89 2.46 -10.53
CA LYS A 65 -12.42 1.63 -11.62
C LYS A 65 -11.27 1.01 -12.42
N ASP A 66 -10.47 0.20 -11.75
CA ASP A 66 -9.22 -0.39 -12.26
C ASP A 66 -9.40 -1.81 -12.82
N GLY A 67 -10.64 -2.25 -13.05
CA GLY A 67 -10.95 -3.54 -13.69
C GLY A 67 -10.67 -4.79 -12.84
N HIS A 68 -10.13 -4.65 -11.63
CA HIS A 68 -9.96 -5.76 -10.69
C HIS A 68 -11.27 -6.08 -9.96
N ASN A 69 -11.49 -7.37 -9.69
CA ASN A 69 -12.54 -7.81 -8.79
C ASN A 69 -12.01 -7.75 -7.35
N TRP A 70 -12.53 -6.79 -6.59
CA TRP A 70 -12.21 -6.62 -5.18
C TRP A 70 -13.24 -7.36 -4.33
N GLN A 71 -12.79 -7.94 -3.22
CA GLN A 71 -13.67 -8.59 -2.25
C GLN A 71 -14.85 -7.68 -1.93
N ARG A 72 -16.07 -8.19 -2.08
CA ARG A 72 -17.30 -7.41 -1.84
C ARG A 72 -17.74 -7.52 -0.39
N LYS A 73 -18.49 -6.53 0.07
CA LYS A 73 -19.25 -6.62 1.33
C LYS A 73 -20.32 -7.73 1.20
N GLU A 74 -20.87 -8.19 2.32
CA GLU A 74 -21.87 -9.27 2.36
C GLU A 74 -23.09 -8.99 1.47
N ASN A 75 -23.44 -7.71 1.29
CA ASN A 75 -24.52 -7.28 0.40
C ASN A 75 -24.17 -7.33 -1.10
N GLY A 76 -22.96 -7.75 -1.49
CA GLY A 76 -22.51 -7.93 -2.87
C GLY A 76 -22.35 -6.67 -3.73
N LYS A 77 -22.74 -5.49 -3.23
CA LYS A 77 -22.82 -4.26 -4.05
C LYS A 77 -21.54 -3.43 -4.06
N LEU A 78 -20.82 -3.38 -2.94
CA LEU A 78 -19.65 -2.51 -2.78
C LEU A 78 -18.41 -3.32 -2.42
N ALA A 79 -17.25 -2.90 -2.90
CA ALA A 79 -15.97 -3.40 -2.44
C ALA A 79 -15.83 -3.21 -0.92
N LYS A 80 -15.29 -4.23 -0.26
CA LYS A 80 -14.91 -4.21 1.15
C LYS A 80 -13.55 -3.52 1.26
N GLU A 81 -13.57 -2.20 1.34
CA GLU A 81 -12.39 -1.40 1.65
C GLU A 81 -12.28 -1.22 3.18
N GLY A 82 -11.12 -1.57 3.73
CA GLY A 82 -10.74 -1.19 5.09
C GLY A 82 -10.11 0.20 5.10
N HIS A 83 -10.22 0.92 6.23
CA HIS A 83 -9.63 2.24 6.40
C HIS A 83 -8.72 2.27 7.63
N LYS A 84 -7.54 2.87 7.49
CA LYS A 84 -6.59 3.08 8.58
C LYS A 84 -5.94 4.46 8.45
N LYS A 85 -5.77 5.16 9.57
CA LYS A 85 -4.88 6.33 9.64
C LYS A 85 -3.46 5.84 9.94
N LEU A 86 -2.48 6.33 9.19
CA LEU A 86 -1.08 5.98 9.39
C LEU A 86 -0.32 7.17 9.98
N LYS A 87 0.60 6.84 10.88
CA LYS A 87 1.45 7.79 11.58
C LYS A 87 2.82 7.90 10.94
N ALA A 88 3.38 9.10 10.96
CA ALA A 88 4.81 9.35 10.80
C ALA A 88 5.31 9.91 12.13
N GLY A 89 6.19 9.16 12.80
CA GLY A 89 6.44 9.36 14.22
C GLY A 89 5.17 9.17 15.05
N SER A 90 4.79 10.19 15.82
CA SER A 90 3.65 10.12 16.74
C SER A 90 2.35 10.73 16.18
N ILE A 91 2.38 11.31 14.99
CA ILE A 91 1.30 12.11 14.42
C ILE A 91 0.66 11.37 13.26
N ASP A 92 -0.68 11.32 13.23
CA ASP A 92 -1.43 10.81 12.07
C ASP A 92 -1.19 11.74 10.87
N VAL A 93 -0.77 11.18 9.73
CA VAL A 93 -0.42 11.95 8.53
C VAL A 93 -1.10 11.48 7.26
N LEU A 94 -1.51 10.20 7.19
CA LEU A 94 -2.08 9.60 5.98
C LEU A 94 -3.42 8.91 6.28
N HIS A 95 -4.36 9.04 5.36
CA HIS A 95 -5.41 8.05 5.16
C HIS A 95 -4.86 6.90 4.31
N CYS A 96 -5.16 5.65 4.69
CA CYS A 96 -4.89 4.44 3.93
C CYS A 96 -6.18 3.63 3.78
N TYR A 97 -6.63 3.47 2.54
CA TYR A 97 -7.72 2.55 2.20
C TYR A 97 -7.11 1.31 1.57
N TYR A 98 -7.51 0.12 2.01
CA TYR A 98 -7.01 -1.13 1.44
C TYR A 98 -8.14 -2.05 1.00
N ALA A 99 -7.96 -2.67 -0.17
CA ALA A 99 -8.87 -3.65 -0.75
C ALA A 99 -8.10 -4.95 -1.01
N LEU A 100 -8.77 -6.10 -0.83
CA LEU A 100 -8.23 -7.42 -1.13
C LEU A 100 -8.86 -7.95 -2.41
N GLY A 101 -8.08 -8.60 -3.27
CA GLY A 101 -8.60 -9.27 -4.46
C GLY A 101 -9.63 -10.34 -4.10
N GLU A 102 -10.68 -10.46 -4.91
CA GLU A 102 -11.73 -11.45 -4.74
C GLU A 102 -11.21 -12.86 -5.03
N GLU A 103 -10.57 -13.05 -6.18
CA GLU A 103 -9.98 -14.33 -6.58
C GLU A 103 -8.68 -14.63 -5.84
N ASN A 104 -7.82 -13.61 -5.70
CA ASN A 104 -6.53 -13.73 -5.02
C ASN A 104 -6.46 -12.81 -3.80
N LYS A 105 -6.71 -13.37 -2.61
CA LYS A 105 -6.62 -12.64 -1.33
C LYS A 105 -5.20 -12.16 -0.97
N LYS A 106 -4.16 -12.66 -1.65
CA LYS A 106 -2.79 -12.15 -1.50
C LYS A 106 -2.59 -10.87 -2.30
N PHE A 107 -3.36 -10.64 -3.37
CA PHE A 107 -3.31 -9.40 -4.13
C PHE A 107 -4.11 -8.30 -3.43
N GLN A 108 -3.49 -7.13 -3.25
CA GLN A 108 -4.11 -6.01 -2.57
C GLN A 108 -3.85 -4.71 -3.31
N ARG A 109 -4.79 -3.77 -3.16
CA ARG A 109 -4.62 -2.37 -3.52
C ARG A 109 -4.62 -1.53 -2.25
N ARG A 110 -3.70 -0.57 -2.15
CA ARG A 110 -3.72 0.47 -1.13
C ARG A 110 -3.76 1.85 -1.77
N CYS A 111 -4.66 2.69 -1.27
CA CYS A 111 -4.80 4.08 -1.68
C CYS A 111 -4.41 4.97 -0.50
N TYR A 112 -3.43 5.85 -0.71
CA TYR A 112 -2.90 6.76 0.30
C TYR A 112 -3.20 8.21 -0.08
N SER A 113 -3.60 9.01 0.90
CA SER A 113 -3.73 10.47 0.76
C SER A 113 -3.32 11.15 2.06
N MET A 114 -2.77 12.35 1.96
CA MET A 114 -2.38 13.12 3.15
C MET A 114 -3.61 13.65 3.89
N LEU A 115 -3.51 13.73 5.22
CA LEU A 115 -4.48 14.43 6.06
C LEU A 115 -4.36 15.95 5.93
N GLN A 116 -3.17 16.45 5.60
CA GLN A 116 -2.96 17.87 5.32
C GLN A 116 -3.81 18.30 4.12
N LYS A 117 -4.60 19.36 4.29
CA LYS A 117 -5.60 19.82 3.32
C LYS A 117 -5.01 20.07 1.94
N ASP A 118 -3.85 20.72 1.89
CA ASP A 118 -3.19 21.13 0.65
C ASP A 118 -2.85 19.94 -0.26
N PHE A 119 -2.48 18.79 0.32
CA PHE A 119 -2.12 17.58 -0.42
C PHE A 119 -3.21 16.51 -0.44
N SER A 120 -4.35 16.77 0.22
CA SER A 120 -5.41 15.75 0.41
C SER A 120 -6.09 15.32 -0.89
N HIS A 121 -6.01 16.14 -1.94
CA HIS A 121 -6.57 15.87 -3.26
C HIS A 121 -5.74 14.87 -4.06
N ILE A 122 -4.44 14.75 -3.76
CA ILE A 122 -3.54 13.80 -4.38
C ILE A 122 -3.64 12.44 -3.71
N VAL A 123 -3.77 11.39 -4.51
CA VAL A 123 -3.88 10.00 -4.06
C VAL A 123 -2.82 9.15 -4.75
N LEU A 124 -2.01 8.45 -3.95
CA LEU A 124 -1.11 7.41 -4.43
C LEU A 124 -1.81 6.05 -4.34
N VAL A 125 -1.91 5.35 -5.46
CA VAL A 125 -2.46 3.99 -5.54
C VAL A 125 -1.33 3.00 -5.78
N HIS A 126 -1.26 1.98 -4.94
CA HIS A 126 -0.22 0.95 -4.98
C HIS A 126 -0.84 -0.44 -4.99
N TYR A 127 -0.43 -1.27 -5.95
CA TYR A 127 -0.85 -2.65 -6.11
C TYR A 127 0.28 -3.58 -5.71
N LEU A 128 0.01 -4.60 -4.89
CA LEU A 128 1.03 -5.57 -4.51
C LEU A 128 0.43 -6.93 -4.15
N VAL A 129 1.08 -8.01 -4.60
CA VAL A 129 0.88 -9.35 -4.05
C VAL A 129 1.70 -9.49 -2.78
N THR A 130 1.02 -9.68 -1.64
CA THR A 130 1.69 -9.97 -0.38
C THR A 130 2.02 -11.45 -0.28
N VAL A 131 3.31 -11.79 -0.27
CA VAL A 131 3.79 -13.05 0.29
C VAL A 131 3.72 -12.93 1.82
N ARG A 132 2.78 -13.63 2.45
CA ARG A 132 2.80 -13.74 3.92
C ARG A 132 4.06 -14.51 4.31
N VAL A 133 4.87 -13.94 5.20
CA VAL A 133 6.06 -14.60 5.79
C VAL A 133 5.69 -15.87 6.58
N TYR A 134 4.41 -16.06 6.90
CA TYR A 134 3.89 -17.24 7.59
C TYR A 134 3.99 -18.56 6.79
N ASP A 135 4.38 -18.56 5.51
CA ASP A 135 4.59 -19.81 4.75
C ASP A 135 5.99 -20.43 4.97
N LEU A 136 6.94 -19.70 5.58
CA LEU A 136 8.30 -20.21 5.81
C LEU A 136 8.68 -20.36 7.30
N SER A 137 7.83 -19.91 8.24
CA SER A 137 8.10 -20.04 9.68
C SER A 137 7.60 -21.36 10.31
N TYR A 138 6.82 -22.18 9.60
CA TYR A 138 6.29 -23.45 10.13
C TYR A 138 7.20 -24.68 9.92
N HIS A 139 8.34 -24.53 9.23
CA HIS A 139 9.27 -25.66 9.02
C HIS A 139 10.59 -25.56 9.82
N PHE A 140 10.77 -24.53 10.65
CA PHE A 140 11.99 -24.36 11.47
C PHE A 140 11.79 -24.56 12.98
N PHE A 141 10.58 -24.96 13.44
CA PHE A 141 10.28 -25.15 14.86
C PHE A 141 9.87 -26.58 15.26
N PHE A 142 10.18 -27.60 14.45
CA PHE A 142 9.93 -29.02 14.80
C PHE A 142 11.19 -29.89 14.85
N PHE A 143 12.34 -29.35 15.27
CA PHE A 143 13.48 -30.17 15.68
C PHE A 143 14.17 -29.59 16.91
N PHE A 144 13.48 -29.56 18.05
CA PHE A 144 14.11 -29.77 19.34
C PHE A 144 13.12 -30.53 20.22
N PRO A 145 13.33 -31.85 20.45
CA PRO A 145 12.52 -32.56 21.40
C PRO A 145 12.91 -32.10 22.81
N PHE A 146 11.87 -31.86 23.61
CA PHE A 146 11.95 -31.75 25.05
C PHE A 146 12.73 -32.93 25.65
N LEU A 147 13.60 -32.64 26.61
CA LEU A 147 13.73 -33.49 27.78
C LEU A 147 13.64 -32.61 29.04
N SER A 148 12.51 -32.80 29.70
CA SER A 148 12.18 -32.45 31.07
C SER A 148 13.18 -33.03 32.06
N ALA A 149 13.46 -32.30 33.15
CA ALA A 149 12.96 -32.63 34.50
C ALA A 149 13.79 -31.97 35.61
N ILE A 150 13.06 -31.21 36.43
CA ILE A 150 13.17 -30.94 37.87
C ILE A 150 14.15 -31.87 38.63
N PHE A 151 15.23 -31.31 39.19
CA PHE A 151 15.47 -31.09 40.63
C PHE A 151 16.65 -30.13 40.80
#